data_AF-A0A7C5Q3R3-F1
#
_entry.id   AF-A0A7C5Q3R3-F1
#
_cell.length_a   1.000
_cell.length_b   1.000
_cell.length_c   1.000
_cell.angle_alpha   90.00
_cell.angle_beta   90.00
_cell.angle_gamma   90.00
#
_symmetry.space_group_name_H-M   'P 1'
#
loop_
_entity.id
_entity.type
_entity.pdbx_description
1 polymer ?
#
loop_
_entity_poly.entity_id
_entity_poly.type
_entity_poly.pdbx_seq_one_letter_code
_entity_poly.pdbx_strand_id
1 'polypeptide(L)' 'MAGVVNDFNYTRAMSESDIIWTKETLDQFLRSPFTMIPGTSMAFSGIPSARARQQLIAYLSQLDNNNAICK' A
#
# COMPACT_ATOMS: atom_id res chain seq x y z
N MET A 1 10.27 -2.70 -1.33
CA MET A 1 10.16 -2.04 -2.65
C MET A 1 8.70 -2.15 -3.08
N ALA A 2 8.13 -1.08 -3.61
CA ALA A 2 6.75 -1.05 -4.09
C ALA A 2 6.70 -1.41 -5.58
N GLY A 3 5.56 -1.92 -6.06
CA GLY A 3 5.38 -2.24 -7.49
C GLY A 3 6.19 -3.46 -8.00
N VAL A 4 6.47 -4.44 -7.14
CA VAL A 4 7.35 -5.59 -7.45
C VAL A 4 6.61 -6.89 -7.78
N VAL A 5 5.27 -6.91 -7.71
CA VAL A 5 4.50 -8.12 -8.02
C VAL A 5 4.48 -8.32 -9.53
N ASN A 6 5.12 -9.40 -9.97
CA ASN A 6 5.08 -9.82 -11.37
C ASN A 6 3.61 -10.12 -11.76
N ASP A 7 3.22 -9.77 -12.99
CA ASP A 7 1.86 -9.86 -13.54
C ASP A 7 0.87 -8.73 -13.18
N PHE A 8 1.29 -7.67 -12.46
CA PHE A 8 0.46 -6.47 -12.29
C PHE A 8 1.04 -5.27 -13.05
N ASN A 9 0.19 -4.62 -13.87
CA ASN A 9 0.54 -3.40 -14.60
C ASN A 9 0.53 -2.19 -13.66
N TYR A 10 1.59 -2.06 -12.86
CA TYR A 10 1.81 -0.89 -12.02
C TYR A 10 2.03 0.35 -12.87
N THR A 11 1.57 1.50 -12.37
CA THR A 11 1.93 2.78 -12.98
C THR A 11 3.42 3.05 -12.78
N ARG A 12 4.01 3.78 -13.72
CA ARG A 12 5.40 4.24 -13.63
C ARG A 12 5.71 4.88 -12.27
N ALA A 13 4.78 5.68 -11.74
CA ALA A 13 4.89 6.30 -10.44
C ALA A 13 5.01 5.31 -9.26
N MET A 14 4.36 4.14 -9.35
CA MET A 14 4.45 3.10 -8.32
C MET A 14 5.71 2.24 -8.49
N SER A 15 6.06 1.86 -9.72
CA SER A 15 7.25 1.04 -10.00
C SER A 15 8.56 1.78 -9.76
N GLU A 16 8.61 3.10 -10.01
CA GLU A 16 9.76 3.95 -9.72
C GLU A 16 9.71 4.52 -8.30
N SER A 17 8.72 4.15 -7.47
CA SER A 17 8.68 4.62 -6.09
C SER A 17 9.67 3.84 -5.21
N ASP A 18 10.55 4.56 -4.52
CA ASP A 18 11.46 4.01 -3.50
C ASP A 18 10.73 3.62 -2.19
N ILE A 19 9.41 3.42 -2.25
CA ILE A 19 8.59 3.12 -1.08
C ILE A 19 8.83 1.67 -0.66
N ILE A 20 9.14 1.50 0.62
CA ILE A 20 9.22 0.20 1.27
C ILE A 20 7.94 0.02 2.08
N TRP A 21 7.16 -1.02 1.79
CA TRP A 21 5.92 -1.32 2.52
C TRP A 21 6.23 -1.73 3.97
N THR A 22 6.19 -0.74 4.86
CA THR A 22 6.25 -0.87 6.31
C THR A 22 4.90 -0.47 6.91
N LYS A 23 4.70 -0.70 8.21
CA LYS A 23 3.47 -0.28 8.89
C LYS A 23 3.28 1.24 8.84
N GLU A 24 4.35 2.02 8.95
CA GLU A 24 4.27 3.48 8.88
C GLU A 24 3.93 3.96 7.47
N THR A 25 4.62 3.44 6.44
CA THR A 25 4.37 3.86 5.06
C THR A 25 3.00 3.40 4.57
N LEU A 26 2.51 2.25 5.04
CA LEU A 26 1.17 1.76 4.74
C LEU A 26 0.10 2.64 5.38
N ASP A 27 0.29 3.13 6.62
CA ASP A 27 -0.63 4.12 7.22
C ASP A 27 -0.68 5.41 6.41
N GLN A 28 0.47 5.92 5.98
CA GLN A 28 0.56 7.11 5.14
C GLN A 28 -0.12 6.91 3.78
N PHE A 29 0.10 5.75 3.15
CA PHE A 29 -0.54 5.40 1.89
C PHE A 29 -2.05 5.28 2.02
N LEU A 30 -2.54 4.62 3.08
CA LEU A 30 -3.96 4.48 3.38
C LEU A 30 -4.61 5.81 3.75
N ARG A 31 -3.84 6.79 4.24
CA ARG A 31 -4.35 8.14 4.52
C ARG A 31 -4.59 8.94 3.25
N SER A 32 -3.65 8.91 2.30
CA SER A 32 -3.83 9.54 0.98
C SER A 32 -2.83 8.96 -0.04
N PRO A 33 -3.26 8.00 -0.88
CA PRO A 33 -2.36 7.38 -1.83
C PRO A 33 -1.99 8.33 -2.98
N PHE A 34 -2.88 9.25 -3.34
CA PHE A 34 -2.61 10.28 -4.36
C PHE A 34 -1.53 11.28 -3.92
N THR A 35 -1.47 11.60 -2.63
CA THR A 35 -0.42 12.49 -2.10
C THR A 35 0.91 11.76 -2.00
N MET A 36 0.88 10.47 -1.65
CA MET A 36 2.09 9.68 -1.48
C MET A 36 2.72 9.25 -2.81
N ILE A 37 1.89 8.88 -3.80
CA ILE A 37 2.32 8.46 -5.14
C ILE A 37 1.50 9.23 -6.18
N PRO A 38 1.94 10.44 -6.56
CA PRO A 38 1.24 11.24 -7.55
C PRO A 38 1.25 10.50 -8.90
N GLY A 39 0.08 10.28 -9.50
CA GLY A 39 -0.06 9.50 -10.73
C GLY A 39 -0.21 8.00 -10.50
N THR A 40 -0.50 7.55 -9.28
CA THR A 40 -1.02 6.20 -9.05
C THR A 40 -2.39 6.03 -9.71
N SER A 41 -2.64 4.89 -10.36
CA SER A 41 -3.96 4.52 -10.87
C SER A 41 -4.93 4.09 -9.77
N MET A 42 -4.47 4.04 -8.52
CA MET A 42 -5.33 3.70 -7.39
C MET A 42 -6.30 4.84 -7.09
N ALA A 43 -7.54 4.69 -7.54
CA ALA A 43 -8.65 5.62 -7.29
C ALA A 43 -9.19 5.52 -5.85
N PHE A 44 -8.32 5.63 -4.85
CA PHE A 44 -8.68 5.57 -3.44
C PHE A 44 -8.49 6.93 -2.78
N SER A 45 -9.53 7.46 -2.16
CA SER A 45 -9.54 8.77 -1.49
C SER A 45 -8.82 8.77 -0.14
N GLY A 46 -8.50 7.60 0.41
CA GLY A 46 -7.90 7.45 1.72
C GLY A 46 -8.93 7.25 2.84
N ILE A 47 -8.44 6.83 4.01
CA ILE A 47 -9.23 6.60 5.22
C ILE A 47 -8.88 7.70 6.23
N PRO A 48 -9.78 8.65 6.53
CA PRO A 48 -9.48 9.73 7.48
C PRO A 48 -9.35 9.22 8.93
N SER A 49 -10.12 8.19 9.30
CA SER A 49 -10.10 7.60 10.64
C SER A 49 -8.81 6.82 10.92
N ALA A 50 -8.01 7.30 11.88
CA ALA A 50 -6.79 6.62 12.31
C ALA A 50 -7.05 5.22 12.88
N ARG A 51 -8.15 5.06 13.63
CA ARG A 51 -8.54 3.75 14.19
C ARG A 51 -8.84 2.73 13.08
N ALA A 52 -9.56 3.16 12.03
CA ALA A 52 -9.87 2.29 10.91
C ALA A 52 -8.60 1.89 10.13
N ARG A 53 -7.66 2.82 9.91
CA ARG A 53 -6.36 2.50 9.30
C ARG A 53 -5.57 1.48 10.12
N GLN A 54 -5.48 1.68 11.44
CA GLN A 54 -4.77 0.75 12.33
C GLN A 54 -5.39 -0.66 12.33
N GLN A 55 -6.72 -0.76 12.34
CA GLN A 55 -7.41 -2.05 12.24
C GLN A 55 -7.16 -2.74 10.90
N LEU A 56 -7.18 -1.98 9.80
CA LEU A 56 -6.86 -2.50 8.47
C LEU A 56 -5.40 -2.97 8.39
N ILE A 57 -4.45 -2.20 8.91
CA ILE A 57 -3.03 -2.57 8.95
C ILE A 57 -2.83 -3.83 9.80
N ALA A 58 -3.51 -3.94 10.95
CA ALA A 58 -3.45 -5.13 11.79
C ALA A 58 -4.00 -6.37 11.05
N TYR A 59 -5.12 -6.24 10.34
CA TYR A 59 -5.69 -7.31 9.54
C TYR A 59 -4.76 -7.71 8.38
N LEU A 60 -4.21 -6.75 7.64
CA LEU A 60 -3.25 -7.01 6.56
C LEU A 60 -1.97 -7.68 7.07
N SER A 61 -1.49 -7.27 8.26
CA SER A 61 -0.34 -7.91 8.92
C SER A 61 -0.61 -9.37 9.31
N GLN A 62 -1.87 -9.72 9.61
CA GLN A 62 -2.24 -11.12 9.89
C GLN A 62 -2.27 -11.97 8.63
N LEU A 63 -2.64 -11.38 7.48
CA LEU A 63 -2.67 -12.07 6.19
C LEU A 63 -1.27 -12.31 5.62
N ASP A 64 -0.35 -11.38 5.84
CA ASP A 64 1.08 -11.53 5.48
C ASP A 64 1.70 -12.79 6.12
N ASN A 65 1.25 -13.13 7.35
CA ASN A 65 1.69 -14.33 8.06
C ASN A 65 1.03 -15.63 7.58
N ASN A 66 -0.01 -15.59 6.74
CA ASN A 66 -0.87 -16.76 6.48
C ASN A 66 -1.14 -17.08 5.00
N ASN A 67 -0.57 -16.37 4.01
CA ASN A 67 -0.73 -16.80 2.63
C ASN A 67 0.37 -16.33 1.69
N ALA A 68 1.27 -17.25 1.34
CA ALA A 68 1.64 -17.71 0.00
C ALA A 68 1.35 -16.83 -1.24
N ILE A 69 1.58 -15.51 -1.20
CA ILE A 69 1.61 -14.65 -2.40
C ILE A 69 3.02 -14.06 -2.63
N CYS A 70 3.91 -14.15 -1.64
CA CYS A 70 5.34 -13.88 -1.81
C CYS A 70 6.11 -15.19 -2.06
N LYS A 71 5.99 -15.74 -3.27
CA LYS A 71 6.97 -16.65 -3.86
C LYS A 71 7.52 -16.03 -5.13
#